data_AF-A0A9E0SJ44-F1
#
_entry.id   AF-A0A9E0SJ44-F1
#
_cell.length_a   1.000
_cell.length_b   1.000
_cell.length_c   1.000
_cell.angle_alpha   90.00
_cell.angle_beta   90.00
_cell.angle_gamma   90.00
#
_symmetry.space_group_name_H-M   'P 1'
#
loop_
_entity.id
_entity.type
_entity.pdbx_description
1 polymer ?
#
loop_
_entity_poly.entity_id
_entity_poly.type
_entity_poly.pdbx_seq_one_letter_code
_entity_poly.pdbx_strand_id
1 'polypeptide(L)' 'MKNVTITVEDGVLEWARVEAAKRGSSLSRMLGEFLGEMQRREDAYERAYQEWRNDTRRWRSDGAPYPKREEIYDRGRLK' A
#
# COMPACT_ATOMS: atom_id res chain seq x y z
N MET A 1 -23.46 10.42 -4.91
CA MET A 1 -23.19 9.16 -4.20
C MET A 1 -24.06 8.06 -4.80
N LYS A 2 -23.59 6.81 -4.84
CA LYS A 2 -24.38 5.65 -5.29
C LYS A 2 -24.81 4.84 -4.06
N ASN A 3 -26.03 4.32 -4.04
CA ASN A 3 -26.53 3.49 -2.95
C ASN A 3 -26.26 2.02 -3.23
N VAL A 4 -25.85 1.27 -2.21
CA VAL A 4 -25.59 -0.17 -2.27
C VAL A 4 -26.33 -0.84 -1.12
N THR A 5 -27.09 -1.88 -1.42
CA THR A 5 -27.72 -2.74 -0.42
C THR A 5 -26.81 -3.92 -0.15
N ILE A 6 -26.51 -4.18 1.12
CA ILE A 6 -25.69 -5.31 1.56
C ILE A 6 -26.49 -6.19 2.51
N THR A 7 -26.23 -7.48 2.47
CA THR A 7 -26.73 -8.43 3.46
C THR A 7 -25.68 -8.62 4.53
N VAL A 8 -26.07 -8.47 5.79
CA VAL A 8 -25.21 -8.66 6.96
C VAL A 8 -25.99 -9.44 8.01
N GLU A 9 -25.29 -10.08 8.93
CA GLU A 9 -25.91 -10.68 10.11
C GLU A 9 -26.45 -9.58 11.03
N ASP A 10 -27.62 -9.83 11.64
CA ASP A 10 -28.31 -8.85 12.49
C ASP A 10 -27.42 -8.35 13.65
N GLY A 11 -26.70 -9.27 14.31
CA GLY A 11 -25.80 -8.91 15.41
C GLY A 11 -24.65 -8.00 14.97
N VAL A 12 -24.13 -8.20 13.76
CA VAL A 12 -23.08 -7.34 13.18
C VAL A 12 -23.63 -5.95 12.89
N LEU A 13 -24.86 -5.87 12.37
CA LEU A 13 -25.51 -4.59 12.10
C LEU A 13 -25.76 -3.77 13.36
N GLU A 14 -26.23 -4.41 14.44
CA GLU A 14 -26.43 -3.75 15.73
C GLU A 14 -25.13 -3.22 16.32
N TRP A 15 -24.10 -4.07 16.37
CA TRP A 15 -22.78 -3.67 16.82
C TRP A 15 -22.24 -2.49 16.00
N ALA A 16 -22.33 -2.56 14.67
CA ALA A 16 -21.80 -1.52 13.79
C ALA A 16 -22.52 -0.17 13.96
N ARG A 17 -23.83 -0.18 14.23
CA ARG A 17 -24.58 1.05 14.56
C ARG A 17 -24.11 1.68 15.86
N VAL A 18 -23.91 0.87 16.90
CA VAL A 18 -23.39 1.35 18.20
C VAL A 18 -21.99 1.92 18.02
N GLU A 19 -21.13 1.25 17.26
CA GLU A 19 -19.76 1.67 17.00
C GLU A 19 -19.71 2.99 16.20
N ALA A 20 -20.55 3.13 15.17
CA ALA A 20 -20.67 4.39 14.42
C ALA A 20 -21.12 5.54 15.33
N ALA A 21 -22.11 5.31 16.18
CA ALA A 21 -22.60 6.31 17.13
C ALA A 21 -21.52 6.73 18.15
N LYS A 22 -20.76 5.77 18.70
CA LYS A 22 -19.62 6.04 19.60
C LYS A 22 -18.57 6.96 18.95
N ARG A 23 -18.37 6.84 17.64
CA ARG A 23 -17.43 7.66 16.87
C ARG A 23 -18.04 8.98 16.37
N GLY A 24 -19.31 9.28 16.70
CA GLY A 24 -20.03 10.45 16.18
C GLY A 24 -20.20 10.43 14.66
N SER A 25 -20.21 9.24 14.05
CA SER A 25 -20.28 9.04 12.61
C SER A 25 -21.52 8.22 12.22
N SER A 26 -21.77 8.11 10.92
CA SER A 26 -22.83 7.25 10.39
C SER A 26 -22.25 5.92 9.91
N LEU A 27 -23.07 4.87 9.93
CA LEU A 27 -22.68 3.55 9.42
C LEU A 27 -22.20 3.62 7.96
N SER A 28 -22.91 4.37 7.12
CA SER A 28 -22.54 4.55 5.72
C SER A 28 -21.18 5.26 5.54
N ARG A 29 -20.86 6.24 6.39
CA ARG A 29 -19.55 6.92 6.36
C ARG A 29 -18.45 5.97 6.82
N MET A 30 -18.64 5.29 7.94
CA MET A 30 -17.68 4.31 8.46
C MET A 30 -17.41 3.17 7.45
N LEU A 31 -18.45 2.63 6.82
CA LEU A 31 -18.30 1.58 5.82
C LEU A 31 -17.62 2.10 4.55
N GLY A 32 -17.93 3.33 4.11
CA GLY A 32 -17.27 3.94 2.96
C GLY A 32 -15.77 4.18 3.20
N GLU A 33 -15.40 4.65 4.38
CA GLU A 33 -13.99 4.81 4.77
C GLU A 33 -13.24 3.48 4.79
N PHE A 34 -13.84 2.45 5.39
CA PHE A 34 -13.27 1.10 5.43
C PHE A 34 -13.06 0.51 4.02
N LEU A 35 -14.06 0.60 3.14
CA LEU A 35 -13.94 0.13 1.76
C LEU A 35 -12.88 0.90 0.98
N GLY A 36 -12.78 2.23 1.18
CA GLY A 36 -11.74 3.04 0.56
C GLY A 36 -10.34 2.67 1.05
N GLU A 37 -10.18 2.33 2.33
CA GLU A 37 -8.91 1.83 2.87
C GLU A 37 -8.53 0.47 2.27
N MET A 38 -9.49 -0.46 2.19
CA MET A 38 -9.30 -1.77 1.58
C MET A 38 -8.85 -1.64 0.12
N GLN A 39 -9.54 -0.80 -0.66
CA GLN A 39 -9.18 -0.54 -2.06
C GLN A 39 -7.74 0.01 -2.18
N ARG A 40 -7.37 1.01 -1.38
CA ARG A 40 -6.00 1.57 -1.41
C ARG A 40 -4.94 0.52 -1.09
N ARG A 41 -5.23 -0.38 -0.16
CA ARG A 41 -4.30 -1.47 0.21
C ARG A 41 -4.11 -2.47 -0.93
N GLU A 42 -5.18 -2.83 -1.61
CA GLU A 42 -5.13 -3.73 -2.78
C GLU A 42 -4.44 -3.06 -3.98
N ASP A 43 -4.79 -1.80 -4.28
CA ASP A 43 -4.18 -1.03 -5.36
C ASP A 43 -2.67 -0.84 -5.16
N ALA A 44 -2.21 -0.66 -3.93
CA ALA A 44 -0.79 -0.49 -3.64
C ALA A 44 0.04 -1.72 -4.03
N TYR A 45 -0.48 -2.91 -3.75
CA TYR A 45 0.16 -4.17 -4.14
C TYR A 45 0.14 -4.34 -5.66
N GLU A 46 -1.01 -4.15 -6.29
CA GLU A 46 -1.15 -4.33 -7.74
C GLU A 46 -0.23 -3.36 -8.49
N ARG A 47 -0.14 -2.09 -8.07
CA ARG A 47 0.81 -1.12 -8.66
C ARG A 47 2.25 -1.57 -8.50
N ALA A 48 2.68 -1.99 -7.31
CA ALA A 48 4.05 -2.45 -7.09
C ALA A 48 4.38 -3.70 -7.92
N TYR A 49 3.43 -4.62 -8.06
CA TYR A 49 3.56 -5.80 -8.89
C TYR A 49 3.69 -5.46 -10.38
N GLN A 50 2.86 -4.54 -10.88
CA GLN A 50 2.95 -4.08 -12.27
C GLN A 50 4.23 -3.30 -12.54
N GLU A 51 4.69 -2.45 -11.61
CA GLU A 51 5.97 -1.77 -11.70
C GLU A 51 7.12 -2.76 -11.78
N TRP A 52 7.15 -3.77 -10.91
CA TRP A 52 8.15 -4.84 -10.95
C TRP A 52 8.10 -5.64 -12.25
N ARG A 53 6.91 -6.05 -12.69
CA ARG A 53 6.72 -6.85 -13.90
C ARG A 53 7.16 -6.12 -15.16
N ASN A 54 6.90 -4.81 -15.20
CA ASN A 54 7.27 -3.96 -16.33
C ASN A 54 8.68 -3.35 -16.16
N ASP A 55 9.37 -3.64 -15.06
CA ASP A 55 10.75 -3.21 -14.85
C ASP A 55 11.66 -3.94 -15.86
N THR A 56 12.03 -3.22 -16.92
CA THR A 56 12.92 -3.72 -17.97
C THR A 56 14.40 -3.54 -17.63
N ARG A 57 14.72 -3.11 -16.40
CA ARG A 57 16.13 -2.97 -15.95
C ARG A 57 16.86 -4.27 -16.15
N ARG A 58 17.88 -4.22 -17.00
CA ARG A 58 18.86 -5.29 -17.15
C ARG A 58 19.89 -5.11 -16.05
N TRP A 59 19.82 -5.99 -15.04
CA TRP A 59 20.87 -6.14 -14.02
C TRP A 59 22.07 -6.88 -14.64
N ARG A 60 22.67 -6.30 -15.68
CA ARG A 60 23.87 -6.83 -16.32
C ARG A 60 24.96 -5.79 -16.20
N SER A 61 26.10 -6.20 -15.66
CA SER A 61 27.35 -5.48 -15.90
C SER A 61 27.60 -5.47 -17.41
N ASP A 62 28.13 -4.36 -17.91
CA ASP A 62 28.66 -4.20 -19.27
C ASP A 62 29.92 -5.05 -19.51
N GLY A 63 30.31 -5.88 -18.54
CA GLY A 63 31.51 -6.69 -18.55
C GLY A 63 32.71 -5.97 -17.94
N ALA A 64 32.56 -4.70 -17.52
CA ALA A 64 33.60 -4.00 -16.79
C ALA A 64 33.83 -4.66 -15.42
N PRO A 65 35.08 -4.71 -14.94
CA PRO A 65 35.39 -5.13 -13.59
C PRO A 65 34.57 -4.30 -12.59
N TYR A 66 33.98 -4.96 -11.60
CA TYR A 66 33.32 -4.25 -10.50
C TYR A 66 34.34 -3.35 -9.78
N PRO A 67 33.95 -2.14 -9.35
CA PRO A 67 34.84 -1.27 -8.60
C PRO A 67 35.36 -1.99 -7.36
N LYS A 68 36.66 -1.83 -7.09
CA LYS A 68 37.26 -2.37 -5.90
C LYS A 68 36.77 -1.63 -4.67
N ARG A 69 36.83 -2.29 -3.52
CA ARG A 69 36.39 -1.72 -2.24
C ARG A 69 37.10 -0.40 -1.95
N GLU A 70 38.38 -0.30 -2.27
CA GLU A 70 39.18 0.91 -2.09
C GLU A 70 38.62 2.07 -2.94
N GLU A 71 38.20 1.83 -4.18
CA GLU A 71 37.67 2.89 -5.07
C GLU A 71 36.31 3.44 -4.62
N ILE A 72 35.50 2.62 -3.93
CA ILE A 72 34.17 3.03 -3.42
C ILE A 72 34.30 3.75 -2.07
N TYR A 73 35.22 3.31 -1.21
CA TYR A 73 35.29 3.73 0.19
C TYR A 73 36.49 4.61 0.53
N ASP A 74 37.42 4.86 -0.39
CA ASP A 74 38.52 5.81 -0.19
C ASP A 74 37.98 7.25 -0.28
N ARG A 75 37.22 7.64 0.75
CA ARG A 75 37.08 9.04 1.12
C ARG A 75 38.46 9.46 1.61
N GLY A 76 39.16 10.18 0.73
CA GLY A 76 40.56 10.55 0.88
C GLY A 76 40.98 10.74 2.32
N ARG A 77 42.04 10.03 2.71
CA ARG A 77 42.84 10.40 3.88
C ARG A 77 43.23 11.87 3.74
N LEU A 78 42.40 12.75 4.30
CA LEU A 78 42.72 14.14 4.52
C LEU A 78 44.00 14.16 5.36
N LYS A 79 45.09 14.55 4.73
CA LYS A 79 46.34 14.96 5.37
C LYS A 79 46.48 16.46 5.16
#